data_AF-A0A524E1A7-F1
#
_entry.id   AF-A0A524E1A7-F1
#
_cell.length_a   1.000
_cell.length_b   1.000
_cell.length_c   1.000
_cell.angle_alpha   90.00
_cell.angle_beta   90.00
_cell.angle_gamma   90.00
#
_symmetry.space_group_name_H-M   'P 1'
#
loop_
_entity.id
_entity.type
_entity.pdbx_description
1 polymer ?
#
loop_
_entity_poly.entity_id
_entity_poly.type
_entity_poly.pdbx_seq_one_letter_code
_entity_poly.pdbx_strand_id
1 'polypeptide(L)'
;MGLMDSLRGMFARKPGEEGVDIPSKLRNIKKLADAGKYDAAITLAYRTFEQMCGKKTGTERMHSETANEFLDRVMKSLPLDSAMVDEFVAIYLEARFSNHVISRERYEVAIKTFSDLYPRIEGRLLAE
;
A
#
# COMPACT_ATOMS: atom_id res chain seq x y z
N MET A 1 -37.73 27.72 21.62
CA MET A 1 -37.28 28.09 20.26
C MET A 1 -35.87 28.63 20.38
N GLY A 2 -34.81 28.05 19.84
CA GLY A 2 -34.68 26.79 19.10
C GLY A 2 -33.23 26.30 19.23
N LEU A 3 -33.08 25.08 19.74
CA LEU A 3 -31.87 24.26 19.81
C LEU A 3 -31.41 23.89 18.38
N MET A 4 -30.96 24.86 17.57
CA MET A 4 -30.61 24.62 16.16
C MET A 4 -29.25 25.24 15.75
N ASP A 5 -28.44 25.71 16.69
CA ASP A 5 -27.07 26.18 16.40
C ASP A 5 -25.96 25.20 16.82
N SER A 6 -26.31 24.05 17.41
CA SER A 6 -25.32 23.14 18.04
C SER A 6 -24.98 21.88 17.23
N LEU A 7 -25.42 21.74 15.97
CA LEU A 7 -25.22 20.50 15.20
C LEU A 7 -24.59 20.68 13.82
N ARG A 8 -24.07 21.86 13.48
CA ARG A 8 -23.42 22.09 12.18
C ARG A 8 -21.91 21.79 12.17
N GLY A 9 -21.39 21.14 13.22
CA GLY A 9 -19.94 20.92 13.40
C GLY A 9 -19.50 19.46 13.61
N MET A 10 -20.40 18.47 13.70
CA MET A 10 -20.01 17.11 14.12
C MET A 10 -19.41 16.21 13.02
N PHE A 11 -19.35 16.65 11.76
CA PHE A 11 -18.76 15.85 10.66
C PHE A 11 -17.89 16.66 9.70
N ALA A 12 -17.25 17.72 10.17
CA ALA A 12 -16.09 18.26 9.45
C ALA A 12 -14.93 17.26 9.63
N ARG A 13 -14.87 16.23 8.77
CA ARG A 13 -13.69 15.37 8.64
C ARG A 13 -12.47 16.27 8.52
N LYS A 14 -11.43 16.01 9.33
CA LYS A 14 -10.19 16.78 9.28
C LYS A 14 -9.63 16.73 7.85
N PRO A 15 -9.24 17.86 7.24
CA PRO A 15 -8.51 17.85 5.99
C PRO A 15 -7.19 17.10 6.23
N GLY A 16 -7.11 15.87 5.71
CA GLY A 16 -6.07 14.88 6.03
C GLY A 16 -6.60 13.44 6.19
N GLU A 17 -7.90 13.24 6.39
CA GLU A 17 -8.53 11.90 6.46
C GLU A 17 -8.90 11.32 5.08
N GLU A 18 -8.25 11.73 3.99
CA GLU A 18 -8.51 11.08 2.70
C GLU A 18 -8.07 9.60 2.76
N GLY A 19 -9.01 8.70 2.44
CA GLY A 19 -8.72 7.30 2.14
C GLY A 19 -7.54 7.18 1.20
N VAL A 20 -6.70 6.15 1.35
CA VAL A 20 -5.84 5.79 0.21
C VAL A 20 -6.79 5.49 -0.94
N ASP A 21 -6.71 6.24 -2.05
CA ASP A 21 -7.58 6.04 -3.22
C ASP A 21 -7.14 4.78 -3.98
N ILE A 22 -7.41 3.62 -3.38
CA ILE A 22 -7.06 2.30 -3.92
C ILE A 22 -7.61 2.11 -5.33
N PRO A 23 -8.88 2.43 -5.66
CA PRO A 23 -9.39 2.24 -7.01
C PRO A 23 -8.58 2.99 -8.07
N SER A 24 -8.21 4.25 -7.83
CA SER A 24 -7.36 4.99 -8.77
C SER A 24 -5.95 4.42 -8.85
N LYS A 25 -5.35 4.00 -7.73
CA LYS A 25 -4.02 3.37 -7.73
C LYS A 25 -4.03 2.07 -8.53
N LEU A 26 -5.00 1.19 -8.33
CA LEU A 26 -5.16 -0.05 -9.08
C LEU A 26 -5.32 0.20 -10.59
N ARG A 27 -6.16 1.17 -10.98
CA ARG A 27 -6.29 1.59 -12.38
C ARG A 27 -4.96 2.05 -12.98
N ASN A 28 -4.17 2.81 -12.21
CA ASN A 28 -2.88 3.32 -12.68
C ASN A 28 -1.82 2.22 -12.77
N ILE A 29 -1.79 1.26 -11.82
CA ILE A 29 -0.94 0.07 -11.88
C ILE A 29 -1.23 -0.71 -13.15
N LYS A 30 -2.52 -0.97 -13.45
CA LYS A 30 -2.94 -1.65 -14.67
C LYS A 30 -2.50 -0.89 -15.93
N LYS A 31 -2.71 0.43 -15.99
CA LYS A 31 -2.28 1.25 -17.13
C LYS A 31 -0.77 1.20 -17.37
N LEU A 32 0.04 1.19 -16.32
CA LEU A 32 1.50 1.07 -16.43
C LEU A 32 1.89 -0.30 -16.99
N ALA A 33 1.28 -1.37 -16.48
CA ALA A 33 1.53 -2.73 -16.95
C ALA A 33 1.07 -2.95 -18.41
N ASP A 34 -0.10 -2.44 -18.79
CA ASP A 34 -0.61 -2.48 -20.16
C ASP A 34 0.35 -1.75 -21.14
N ALA A 35 1.12 -0.77 -20.65
CA ALA A 35 2.15 -0.07 -21.41
C ALA A 35 3.55 -0.72 -21.34
N GLY A 36 3.68 -1.90 -20.73
CA GLY A 36 4.95 -2.60 -20.54
C GLY A 36 5.88 -1.99 -19.49
N LYS A 37 5.42 -1.00 -18.71
CA LYS A 37 6.19 -0.30 -17.66
C LYS A 37 6.09 -1.04 -16.33
N TYR A 38 6.61 -2.25 -16.31
CA TYR A 38 6.48 -3.17 -15.17
C TYR A 38 7.20 -2.67 -13.91
N ASP A 39 8.38 -2.09 -14.06
CA ASP A 39 9.15 -1.42 -13.00
C ASP A 39 8.35 -0.33 -12.28
N ALA A 40 7.70 0.54 -13.06
CA ALA A 40 6.87 1.61 -12.56
C ALA A 40 5.59 1.07 -11.90
N ALA A 41 4.99 0.02 -12.47
CA ALA A 41 3.80 -0.62 -11.92
C ALA A 41 4.07 -1.27 -10.55
N ILE A 42 5.19 -2.00 -10.42
CA ILE A 42 5.64 -2.60 -9.15
C ILE A 42 5.93 -1.51 -8.11
N THR A 43 6.65 -0.45 -8.51
CA THR A 43 6.95 0.68 -7.62
C THR A 43 5.68 1.33 -7.10
N LEU A 44 4.66 1.50 -7.94
CA LEU A 44 3.38 2.06 -7.53
C LEU A 44 2.59 1.12 -6.61
N ALA A 45 2.62 -0.20 -6.88
CA ALA A 45 2.00 -1.19 -6.00
C ALA A 45 2.64 -1.18 -4.61
N TYR A 46 3.97 -1.20 -4.52
CA TYR A 46 4.69 -1.16 -3.25
C TYR A 46 4.40 0.14 -2.47
N ARG A 47 4.40 1.30 -3.13
CA ARG A 47 4.05 2.58 -2.49
C ARG A 47 2.61 2.58 -1.98
N THR A 48 1.69 1.96 -2.71
CA THR A 48 0.29 1.84 -2.28
C THR A 48 0.19 0.95 -1.03
N PHE A 49 0.91 -0.16 -1.01
CA PHE A 49 1.07 -1.02 0.18
C PHE A 49 1.64 -0.24 1.37
N GLU A 50 2.72 0.53 1.18
CA GLU A 50 3.35 1.35 2.23
C GLU A 50 2.36 2.36 2.82
N GLN A 51 1.60 3.05 1.97
CA GLN A 51 0.55 3.99 2.37
C GLN A 51 -0.58 3.30 3.15
N MET A 52 -1.01 2.12 2.71
CA MET A 52 -2.03 1.35 3.42
C MET A 52 -1.55 0.90 4.80
N CYS A 53 -0.35 0.35 4.88
CA CYS A 53 0.27 -0.06 6.14
C CYS A 53 0.40 1.13 7.09
N GLY A 54 0.97 2.24 6.62
CA GLY A 54 1.16 3.44 7.44
C GLY A 54 -0.16 4.04 7.92
N LYS A 55 -1.19 4.04 7.07
CA LYS A 55 -2.53 4.47 7.49
C LYS A 55 -3.15 3.52 8.53
N LYS A 56 -2.97 2.20 8.36
CA LYS A 56 -3.53 1.19 9.27
C LYS A 56 -2.88 1.21 10.65
N THR A 57 -1.56 1.39 10.71
CA THR A 57 -0.79 1.43 11.96
C THR A 57 -0.72 2.83 12.57
N GLY A 58 -1.18 3.86 11.84
CA GLY A 58 -1.07 5.26 12.25
C GLY A 58 0.37 5.79 12.19
N THR A 59 1.24 5.13 11.45
CA THR A 59 2.67 5.44 11.41
C THR A 59 3.20 5.35 9.97
N GLU A 60 3.42 6.49 9.33
CA GLU A 60 4.02 6.56 8.00
C GLU A 60 5.51 6.21 8.04
N ARG A 61 6.09 5.97 6.85
CA ARG A 61 7.53 5.78 6.71
C ARG A 61 8.26 7.11 6.88
N MET A 62 9.26 7.14 7.75
CA MET A 62 10.07 8.35 7.95
C MET A 62 11.05 8.54 6.78
N HIS A 63 11.44 9.79 6.52
CA HIS A 63 12.38 10.10 5.42
C HIS A 63 13.74 9.38 5.57
N SER A 64 14.21 9.23 6.80
CA SER A 64 15.46 8.54 7.12
C SER A 64 15.32 7.02 7.23
N GLU A 65 14.10 6.48 7.14
CA GLU A 65 13.81 5.07 7.33
C GLU A 65 13.91 4.33 5.99
N THR A 66 14.63 3.21 5.99
CA THR A 66 14.69 2.28 4.86
C THR A 66 13.36 1.53 4.71
N ALA A 67 13.17 0.86 3.56
CA ALA A 67 11.97 0.06 3.33
C ALA A 67 11.86 -1.07 4.35
N ASN A 68 12.97 -1.72 4.66
CA ASN A 68 13.04 -2.82 5.62
C ASN A 68 12.75 -2.35 7.05
N GLU A 69 13.36 -1.25 7.50
CA GLU A 69 13.11 -0.70 8.85
C GLU A 69 11.64 -0.33 9.06
N PHE A 70 11.02 0.28 8.03
CA PHE A 70 9.59 0.57 8.06
C PHE A 70 8.75 -0.70 8.21
N LEU A 71 9.09 -1.75 7.47
CA LEU A 71 8.33 -2.99 7.49
C LEU A 71 8.52 -3.76 8.78
N ASP A 72 9.73 -3.84 9.33
CA ASP A 72 9.98 -4.42 10.66
C ASP A 72 9.06 -3.81 11.72
N ARG A 73 8.77 -2.52 11.61
CA ARG A 73 7.87 -1.81 12.50
C ARG A 73 6.39 -2.10 12.21
N VAL A 74 6.01 -2.14 10.94
CA VAL A 74 4.64 -2.51 10.52
C VAL A 74 4.29 -3.94 10.94
N MET A 75 5.20 -4.89 10.75
CA MET A 75 5.03 -6.31 11.05
C MET A 75 4.84 -6.59 12.55
N LYS A 76 5.33 -5.70 13.43
CA LYS A 76 5.04 -5.76 14.87
C LYS A 76 3.59 -5.39 15.20
N SER A 77 2.91 -4.68 14.30
CA SER A 77 1.56 -4.15 14.52
C SER A 77 0.49 -4.83 13.67
N LEU A 78 0.88 -5.42 12.53
CA LEU A 78 -0.01 -6.13 11.62
C LEU A 78 0.42 -7.59 11.45
N PRO A 79 -0.49 -8.56 11.56
CA PRO A 79 -0.17 -9.98 11.37
C PRO A 79 -0.10 -10.30 9.87
N LEU A 80 0.86 -9.72 9.17
CA LEU A 80 1.15 -10.07 7.78
C LEU A 80 2.11 -11.27 7.74
N ASP A 81 2.11 -11.98 6.63
CA ASP A 81 3.07 -13.05 6.37
C ASP A 81 4.43 -12.44 6.01
N SER A 82 5.45 -12.69 6.83
CA SER A 82 6.78 -12.12 6.64
C SER A 82 7.42 -12.57 5.33
N ALA A 83 7.24 -13.84 4.94
CA ALA A 83 7.82 -14.35 3.70
C ALA A 83 7.23 -13.66 2.47
N MET A 84 5.92 -13.38 2.50
CA MET A 84 5.25 -12.63 1.43
C MET A 84 5.69 -11.17 1.38
N VAL A 85 5.85 -10.54 2.54
CA VAL A 85 6.33 -9.16 2.61
C VAL A 85 7.78 -9.06 2.11
N ASP A 86 8.65 -9.97 2.53
CA ASP A 86 10.05 -10.02 2.10
C ASP A 86 10.18 -10.24 0.59
N GLU A 87 9.38 -11.16 0.03
CA GLU A 87 9.34 -11.37 -1.42
C GLU A 87 8.91 -10.10 -2.15
N PHE A 88 7.86 -9.44 -1.66
CA PHE A 88 7.36 -8.23 -2.31
C PHE A 88 8.38 -7.08 -2.25
N VAL A 89 9.06 -6.93 -1.12
CA VAL A 89 10.16 -5.96 -0.97
C VAL A 89 11.30 -6.28 -1.91
N ALA A 90 11.72 -7.54 -2.01
CA ALA A 90 12.80 -7.94 -2.90
C ALA A 90 12.48 -7.58 -4.36
N ILE A 91 11.25 -7.86 -4.82
CA ILE A 91 10.79 -7.50 -6.16
C ILE A 91 10.74 -5.98 -6.35
N TYR A 92 10.30 -5.23 -5.33
CA TYR A 92 10.30 -3.77 -5.37
C TYR A 92 11.72 -3.18 -5.46
N LEU A 93 12.65 -3.68 -4.66
CA LEU A 93 14.04 -3.21 -4.66
C LEU A 93 14.70 -3.50 -6.02
N GLU A 94 14.44 -4.68 -6.58
CA GLU A 94 14.87 -5.03 -7.93
C GLU A 94 14.31 -4.06 -8.97
N ALA A 95 12.99 -3.82 -8.96
CA ALA A 95 12.32 -2.90 -9.88
C ALA A 95 12.82 -1.45 -9.75
N ARG A 96 13.27 -1.03 -8.57
CA ARG A 96 13.67 0.35 -8.30
C ARG A 96 15.15 0.61 -8.54
N PHE A 97 16.00 -0.37 -8.29
CA PHE A 97 17.46 -0.16 -8.23
C PHE A 97 18.24 -1.00 -9.23
N SER A 98 17.62 -2.00 -9.86
CA SER A 98 18.32 -2.77 -10.88
C SER A 98 18.34 -2.04 -12.23
N ASN A 99 19.37 -2.35 -13.03
CA ASN A 99 19.55 -1.83 -14.38
C ASN A 99 18.98 -2.78 -15.47
N HIS A 100 18.49 -3.96 -15.09
CA HIS A 100 17.88 -4.89 -16.04
C HIS A 100 16.39 -4.62 -16.25
N VAL A 101 15.89 -5.04 -17.41
CA VAL A 101 14.47 -4.94 -17.75
C VAL A 101 13.68 -5.92 -16.88
N ILE A 102 12.68 -5.42 -16.16
CA ILE A 102 11.77 -6.25 -15.37
C ILE A 102 10.88 -7.06 -16.31
N SER A 103 10.84 -8.37 -16.10
CA SER A 103 10.00 -9.27 -16.91
C SER A 103 8.53 -9.19 -16.51
N ARG A 104 7.65 -9.65 -17.40
CA ARG A 104 6.22 -9.71 -17.12
C ARG A 104 5.92 -10.68 -15.98
N GLU A 105 6.60 -11.81 -15.93
CA GLU A 105 6.44 -12.83 -14.89
C GLU A 105 6.78 -12.24 -13.52
N ARG A 106 7.86 -11.45 -13.44
CA ARG A 106 8.26 -10.78 -12.19
C ARG A 106 7.20 -9.78 -11.72
N TYR A 107 6.60 -9.05 -12.65
CA TYR A 107 5.46 -8.18 -12.38
C TYR A 107 4.22 -8.97 -11.91
N GLU A 108 3.89 -10.09 -12.55
CA GLU A 108 2.75 -10.92 -12.18
C GLU A 108 2.89 -11.48 -10.75
N VAL A 109 4.10 -11.90 -10.36
CA VAL A 109 4.40 -12.28 -8.97
C VAL A 109 4.16 -11.10 -8.03
N ALA A 110 4.72 -9.91 -8.34
CA ALA A 110 4.55 -8.73 -7.49
C ALA A 110 3.08 -8.35 -7.27
N ILE A 111 2.27 -8.36 -8.33
CA ILE A 111 0.84 -7.99 -8.23
C ILE A 111 0.03 -9.07 -7.54
N LYS A 112 0.37 -10.34 -7.72
CA LYS A 112 -0.24 -11.42 -6.95
C LYS A 112 0.05 -11.22 -5.46
N THR A 113 1.31 -11.03 -5.07
CA THR A 113 1.70 -10.82 -3.68
C THR A 113 1.04 -9.57 -3.08
N PHE A 114 0.97 -8.47 -3.83
CA PHE A 114 0.24 -7.27 -3.41
C PHE A 114 -1.26 -7.54 -3.19
N SER A 115 -1.90 -8.26 -4.10
CA SER A 115 -3.33 -8.60 -4.02
C SER A 115 -3.64 -9.52 -2.84
N ASP A 116 -2.72 -10.42 -2.50
CA ASP A 116 -2.85 -11.33 -1.36
C ASP A 116 -2.63 -10.61 -0.01
N LEU A 117 -1.76 -9.59 0.02
CA LEU A 117 -1.53 -8.74 1.20
C LEU A 117 -2.67 -7.74 1.44
N TYR A 118 -3.34 -7.27 0.37
CA TYR A 118 -4.33 -6.20 0.42
C TYR A 118 -5.49 -6.44 1.43
N PRO A 119 -6.20 -7.59 1.42
CA PRO A 119 -7.29 -7.85 2.38
C PRO A 119 -6.82 -7.89 3.84
N ARG A 120 -5.60 -8.37 4.07
CA ARG A 120 -5.01 -8.50 5.42
C ARG A 120 -4.77 -7.15 6.06
N ILE A 121 -4.38 -6.15 5.27
CA ILE A 121 -4.16 -4.78 5.74
C ILE A 121 -5.47 -4.05 6.00
N GLU A 122 -6.46 -4.19 5.10
CA GLU A 122 -7.78 -3.59 5.33
C GLU A 122 -8.51 -4.22 6.54
N GLY A 123 -8.07 -5.40 6.99
CA GLY A 123 -8.77 -6.18 8.02
C GLY A 123 -9.98 -6.91 7.45
N ARG A 124 -10.02 -7.16 6.13
CA ARG A 124 -11.00 -8.01 5.45
C ARG A 124 -10.54 -9.46 5.39
N LEU A 125 -10.01 -9.98 6.49
CA LEU A 125 -9.97 -11.43 6.66
C LEU A 125 -11.37 -11.83 7.11
N LEU A 126 -12.05 -12.52 6.20
CA LEU A 126 -13.26 -13.28 6.48
C LEU A 126 -13.00 -14.12 7.72
N ALA A 127 -13.95 -14.12 8.64
CA ALA A 127 -14.04 -15.14 9.67
C ALA A 127 -13.84 -16.51 9.02
N GLU A 128 -12.77 -17.20 9.42
CA GLU A 128 -12.68 -18.66 9.26
C GLU A 128 -13.62 -19.33 10.26
#